data_AF-A0A4Y7RX74-F1
#
_entry.id   AF-A0A4Y7RX74-F1
#
_cell.length_a   1.000
_cell.length_b   1.000
_cell.length_c   1.000
_cell.angle_alpha   90.00
_cell.angle_beta   90.00
_cell.angle_gamma   90.00
#
_symmetry.space_group_name_H-M   'P 1'
#
loop_
_entity.id
_entity.type
_entity.pdbx_description
1 polymer ?
#
loop_
_entity_poly.entity_id
_entity_poly.type
_entity_poly.pdbx_seq_one_letter_code
_entity_poly.pdbx_strand_id
1 'polypeptide(L)' 'MANIYSRPKAYVSFQVRISPDLKEKLARRSFETGVSQASIVIAALQHYMDAGLTPQEDQLQEVEEGVLEDEDEQDDR' A
#
# COMPACT_ATOMS: atom_id res chain seq x y z
N MET A 1 14.00 21.89 34.64
CA MET A 1 14.65 22.06 33.32
C MET A 1 14.26 20.89 32.44
N ALA A 2 13.75 21.17 31.24
CA ALA A 2 13.24 20.22 30.27
C ALA A 2 14.36 19.50 29.50
N ASN A 3 14.06 18.29 29.02
CA ASN A 3 14.34 17.77 27.67
C ASN A 3 13.92 16.28 27.65
N ILE A 4 12.63 16.03 27.43
CA ILE A 4 12.10 15.61 26.12
C ILE A 4 12.84 14.37 25.62
N TYR A 5 12.30 13.20 25.97
CA TYR A 5 12.54 11.95 25.25
C TYR A 5 12.22 12.20 23.77
N SER A 6 13.24 12.36 22.94
CA SER A 6 13.12 12.38 21.49
C SER A 6 12.71 10.98 21.02
N ARG A 7 11.41 10.69 21.03
CA ARG A 7 10.89 9.66 20.12
C ARG A 7 10.80 10.29 18.73
N PRO A 8 11.60 9.86 17.74
CA PRO A 8 11.33 10.25 16.38
C PRO A 8 10.00 9.61 15.98
N LYS A 9 8.93 10.41 15.95
CA LYS A 9 7.71 10.06 15.20
C LYS A 9 7.99 10.48 13.77
N ALA A 10 8.70 9.64 13.01
CA ALA A 10 8.76 9.82 11.58
C ALA A 10 7.34 9.66 11.05
N TYR A 11 6.72 10.76 10.61
CA TYR A 11 5.44 10.71 9.93
C TYR A 11 5.73 10.40 8.47
N VAL A 12 5.62 9.13 8.12
CA VAL A 12 5.68 8.70 6.72
C VAL A 12 4.27 8.73 6.16
N SER A 13 4.09 9.42 5.05
CA SER A 13 2.87 9.38 4.26
C SER A 13 3.22 8.83 2.89
N PHE A 14 2.42 7.88 2.41
CA PHE A 14 2.57 7.31 1.08
C PHE A 14 1.25 7.47 0.33
N GLN A 15 1.34 7.69 -0.98
CA GLN A 15 0.19 7.72 -1.86
C GLN A 15 0.19 6.40 -2.63
N VAL A 16 -0.93 5.69 -2.63
CA VAL A 16 -1.10 4.44 -3.38
C VAL A 16 -2.13 4.67 -4.47
N ARG A 17 -1.80 4.28 -5.70
CA ARG A 17 -2.77 4.15 -6.78
C ARG A 17 -3.40 2.78 -6.67
N ILE A 18 -4.73 2.74 -6.58
CA ILE A 18 -5.52 1.51 -6.53
C ILE A 18 -6.57 1.56 -7.62
N SER A 19 -7.06 0.40 -8.04
CA SER A 19 -8.13 0.31 -9.03
C SER A 19 -9.41 1.01 -8.52
N PRO A 20 -10.25 1.55 -9.43
CA PRO A 20 -11.51 2.18 -9.05
C PRO A 20 -12.42 1.26 -8.24
N ASP A 21 -12.53 -0.02 -8.63
CA ASP A 21 -13.33 -1.02 -7.90
C ASP A 21 -12.86 -1.23 -6.47
N LEU A 22 -11.53 -1.28 -6.26
CA LEU A 22 -10.97 -1.47 -4.92
C LEU A 22 -11.20 -0.24 -4.04
N LYS A 23 -11.11 0.96 -4.64
CA LYS A 23 -11.42 2.21 -3.96
C LYS A 23 -12.88 2.26 -3.50
N GLU A 24 -13.82 1.84 -4.35
CA GLU A 24 -15.24 1.80 -4.00
C GLU A 24 -15.52 0.81 -2.86
N LYS A 25 -14.96 -0.40 -2.96
CA LYS A 25 -15.05 -1.40 -1.89
C LYS A 25 -14.49 -0.90 -0.56
N LEU A 26 -13.36 -0.19 -0.58
CA LEU A 26 -12.76 0.41 0.60
C LEU A 26 -13.65 1.50 1.21
N ALA A 27 -14.21 2.39 0.37
CA ALA A 27 -15.10 3.46 0.81
C ALA A 27 -16.38 2.88 1.44
N ARG A 28 -17.00 1.89 0.79
CA ARG A 28 -18.18 1.19 1.30
C ARG A 28 -17.91 0.52 2.64
N ARG A 29 -16.81 -0.22 2.76
CA ARG A 29 -16.44 -0.91 4.01
C ARG A 29 -16.15 0.07 5.14
N SER A 30 -15.53 1.20 4.85
CA SER A 30 -15.31 2.28 5.82
C SER A 30 -16.63 2.85 6.35
N PHE A 31 -17.61 3.05 5.46
CA PHE A 31 -18.95 3.49 5.83
C PHE A 31 -19.69 2.46 6.69
N GLU A 32 -19.68 1.19 6.28
CA GLU A 32 -20.41 0.11 6.98
C GLU A 32 -19.85 -0.18 8.38
N THR A 33 -18.53 -0.06 8.56
CA THR A 33 -17.87 -0.40 9.84
C THR A 33 -17.65 0.81 10.75
N GLY A 34 -17.79 2.03 10.23
CA GLY A 34 -17.44 3.26 10.94
C GLY A 34 -15.93 3.46 11.14
N VAL A 35 -15.09 2.59 10.57
CA VAL A 35 -13.63 2.67 10.67
C VAL A 35 -13.08 3.50 9.53
N SER A 36 -12.05 4.32 9.79
CA SER A 36 -11.42 5.13 8.74
C SER A 36 -10.74 4.27 7.68
N GLN A 37 -10.78 4.71 6.42
CA GLN A 37 -10.10 4.03 5.31
C GLN A 37 -8.60 3.83 5.59
N ALA A 38 -7.94 4.83 6.20
CA ALA A 38 -6.54 4.75 6.59
C ALA A 38 -6.29 3.62 7.62
N SER A 39 -7.15 3.49 8.62
CA SER A 39 -7.06 2.42 9.62
C SER A 39 -7.25 1.04 8.99
N ILE A 40 -8.15 0.90 8.03
CA ILE A 40 -8.36 -0.35 7.29
C ILE A 40 -7.09 -0.74 6.52
N VAL A 41 -6.48 0.22 5.82
CA VAL A 41 -5.24 -0.01 5.06
C VAL A 41 -4.09 -0.35 5.99
N ILE A 42 -3.92 0.38 7.10
CA ILE A 42 -2.87 0.11 8.09
C ILE A 42 -3.02 -1.30 8.68
N ALA A 43 -4.24 -1.69 9.05
CA ALA A 43 -4.50 -3.03 9.59
C ALA A 43 -4.19 -4.12 8.55
N ALA A 44 -4.55 -3.89 7.28
CA ALA A 44 -4.24 -4.83 6.21
C ALA A 44 -2.72 -4.95 5.97
N LEU A 45 -1.99 -3.85 5.99
CA LEU A 45 -0.52 -3.84 5.86
C LEU A 45 0.16 -4.53 7.03
N GLN A 46 -0.31 -4.29 8.26
CA GLN A 46 0.19 -4.98 9.46
C GLN A 46 -0.02 -6.49 9.34
N HIS A 47 -1.23 -6.91 8.99
CA HIS A 47 -1.54 -8.33 8.77
C HIS A 47 -0.66 -8.93 7.66
N TYR A 48 -0.41 -8.20 6.58
CA TYR A 48 0.45 -8.65 5.49
C TYR A 48 1.91 -8.87 5.94
N MET A 49 2.45 -7.95 6.74
CA MET A 49 3.79 -8.08 7.32
C MET A 49 3.86 -9.25 8.31
N ASP A 50 2.86 -9.37 9.19
CA ASP A 50 2.81 -10.42 10.22
C ASP A 50 2.64 -11.82 9.60
N ALA A 51 1.91 -11.92 8.47
CA ALA A 51 1.71 -13.17 7.73
C ALA A 51 2.96 -13.62 6.95
N GLY A 52 4.04 -12.83 6.93
CA GLY A 52 5.25 -13.14 6.16
C GLY A 52 5.00 -13.22 4.66
N LEU A 53 3.92 -12.58 4.17
CA LEU A 53 3.54 -12.56 2.76
C LEU A 53 4.33 -11.50 1.97
N THR A 54 5.22 -10.77 2.63
CA THR A 54 6.16 -9.84 1.99
C THR A 54 6.90 -10.58 0.87
N PRO A 55 6.86 -10.09 -0.38
CA PRO A 55 7.48 -10.79 -1.49
C PRO A 55 8.99 -10.78 -1.23
N GLN A 56 9.62 -11.94 -1.41
CA GLN A 56 11.08 -12.01 -1.42
C GLN A 56 11.58 -11.21 -2.64
N GLU A 57 12.79 -10.65 -2.56
CA GLU A 57 13.34 -9.75 -3.60
C GLU A 57 13.25 -10.35 -5.02
N ASP A 58 13.32 -11.67 -5.14
CA ASP A 58 13.16 -12.41 -6.40
C ASP A 58 11.77 -12.24 -7.05
N GLN A 59 10.69 -12.06 -6.26
CA GLN A 59 9.32 -11.86 -6.77
C GLN A 59 9.03 -10.40 -7.16
N LEU A 60 9.88 -9.45 -6.75
CA LEU A 60 9.73 -8.04 -7.13
C LEU A 60 10.29 -7.79 -8.54
N GLN A 61 11.30 -8.57 -8.97
CA GLN A 61 11.85 -8.49 -10.33
C GLN A 61 10.84 -8.97 -11.39
N GLU A 62 10.08 -10.04 -11.14
CA GLU A 62 9.02 -10.48 -12.07
C GLU A 62 7.89 -9.44 -12.25
N VAL A 63 7.58 -8.67 -11.21
CA VAL A 63 6.57 -7.59 -11.30
C VAL A 63 7.12 -6.37 -12.03
N GLU A 64 8.40 -6.01 -11.83
CA GLU A 64 9.04 -4.96 -12.63
C GLU A 64 9.19 -5.36 -14.09
N GLU A 65 9.61 -6.58 -14.40
CA GLU A 65 9.72 -7.07 -15.78
C GLU A 65 8.35 -7.15 -16.47
N GLY A 66 7.32 -7.67 -15.81
CA GLY A 66 5.97 -7.72 -16.39
C GLY A 66 5.34 -6.34 -16.62
N VAL A 67 5.67 -5.34 -15.79
CA VAL A 67 5.20 -3.95 -15.99
C VAL A 67 5.95 -3.27 -17.14
N LEU A 68 7.23 -3.57 -17.34
CA LEU A 68 8.02 -3.04 -18.47
C LEU A 68 7.58 -3.66 -19.81
N GLU A 69 7.24 -4.96 -19.82
CA GLU A 69 6.72 -5.64 -21.01
C GLU A 69 5.36 -5.06 -21.46
N ASP A 70 4.47 -4.70 -20.51
CA ASP A 70 3.18 -4.06 -20.82
C ASP A 70 3.32 -2.60 -21.33
N GLU A 71 4.42 -1.91 -21.02
CA GLU A 71 4.66 -0.52 -21.47
C GLU A 71 5.28 -0.44 -22.88
N ASP A 72 5.92 -1.50 -23.38
CA ASP A 72 6.56 -1.53 -24.70
C ASP A 72 5.60 -1.92 -25.85
N GLU A 73 4.39 -2.43 -25.57
CA GLU A 73 3.43 -2.87 -26.61
C GLU A 73 2.42 -1.80 -27.07
N GLN A 74 2.53 -0.54 -26.63
CA GLN A 74 1.60 0.54 -27.01
C GLN A 74 2.17 1.63 -27.94
N ASP A 75 3.38 1.46 -28.51
CA ASP A 75 3.92 2.40 -29.51
C ASP A 75 4.37 1.71 -30.81
N ASP A 76 3.46 0.98 -31.47
CA ASP A 76 3.61 0.72 -32.91
C ASP A 76 2.22 0.66 -33.61
N ARG A 77 1.81 1.83 -34.12
CA ARG A 77 0.98 2.07 -35.33
C ARG A 77 -0.48 1.63 -35.40
#